data_AF-W1XNM2-F1
#
_entry.id   AF-W1XNM2-F1
#
_cell.length_a   1.000
_cell.length_b   1.000
_cell.length_c   1.000
_cell.angle_alpha   90.00
_cell.angle_beta   90.00
_cell.angle_gamma   90.00
#
_symmetry.space_group_name_H-M   'P 1'
#
loop_
_entity.id
_entity.type
_entity.pdbx_description
1 polymer ?
#
loop_
_entity_poly.entity_id
_entity_poly.type
_entity_poly.pdbx_seq_one_letter_code
_entity_poly.pdbx_strand_id
1 'polypeptide(L)'
;VYLKEGDAVTNCLQIMGAQSALMEFENVRIMKTVRNQINRQVNCETANLQKVVDAAVRQVKAIRIIDREIGIEELPEKLRVVARLRWENPEASLKELE
;
A
#
# COMPACT_ATOMS: atom_id res chain seq x y z
N VAL A 1 23.00 -15.92 -32.95
CA VAL A 1 23.06 -14.76 -32.01
C VAL A 1 21.66 -14.55 -31.45
N TYR A 2 21.49 -14.40 -30.14
CA TYR A 2 20.19 -14.22 -29.46
C TYR A 2 20.24 -12.96 -28.58
N LEU A 3 19.25 -12.08 -28.71
CA LEU A 3 19.14 -10.83 -27.95
C LEU A 3 17.90 -10.90 -27.04
N LYS A 4 18.09 -10.65 -25.75
CA LYS A 4 17.02 -10.75 -24.72
C LYS A 4 16.83 -9.48 -23.89
N GLU A 5 17.87 -8.66 -23.79
CA GLU A 5 17.83 -7.44 -22.99
C GLU A 5 17.20 -6.31 -23.80
N GLY A 6 16.29 -5.55 -23.18
CA GLY A 6 15.55 -4.50 -23.87
C GLY A 6 16.46 -3.48 -24.54
N ASP A 7 17.53 -3.06 -23.85
CA ASP A 7 18.49 -2.09 -24.38
C ASP A 7 19.31 -2.67 -25.55
N ALA A 8 19.61 -3.97 -25.53
CA ALA A 8 20.29 -4.63 -26.65
C ALA A 8 19.39 -4.74 -27.89
N VAL A 9 18.07 -4.95 -27.70
CA VAL A 9 17.08 -4.93 -28.78
C VAL A 9 16.91 -3.51 -29.34
N THR A 10 16.80 -2.50 -28.49
CA THR A 10 16.73 -1.07 -28.88
C THR A 10 17.95 -0.65 -29.69
N ASN A 11 19.16 -0.94 -29.21
CA ASN A 11 20.40 -0.62 -29.93
C ASN A 11 20.49 -1.31 -31.29
N CYS A 12 20.04 -2.57 -31.38
CA CYS A 12 20.01 -3.30 -32.64
C CYS A 12 19.08 -2.65 -33.67
N LEU A 13 17.84 -2.31 -33.26
CA LEU A 13 16.86 -1.62 -34.11
C LEU A 13 17.38 -0.24 -34.56
N GLN A 14 18.08 0.47 -33.68
CA GLN A 14 18.67 1.78 -33.97
C GLN A 14 19.78 1.69 -35.01
N ILE A 15 20.70 0.73 -34.89
CA ILE A 15 21.77 0.49 -35.89
C ILE A 15 21.19 0.08 -37.25
N MET A 16 20.11 -0.71 -37.24
CA MET A 16 19.40 -1.13 -38.47
C MET A 16 18.59 -0.01 -39.14
N GLY A 17 18.47 1.17 -38.50
CA GLY A 17 17.67 2.27 -39.02
C GLY A 17 16.15 2.03 -38.93
N ALA A 18 15.70 1.07 -38.12
CA ALA A 18 14.30 0.64 -38.02
C ALA A 18 13.49 1.53 -37.06
N GLN A 19 13.36 2.83 -37.37
CA GLN A 19 12.73 3.82 -36.47
C GLN A 19 11.28 3.49 -36.09
N SER A 20 10.45 3.02 -37.02
CA SER A 20 9.05 2.67 -36.71
C SER A 20 8.97 1.50 -35.72
N ALA A 21 9.76 0.44 -35.93
CA ALA A 21 9.80 -0.71 -35.05
C ALA A 21 10.37 -0.36 -33.66
N LEU A 22 11.39 0.50 -33.62
CA LEU A 22 11.95 1.03 -32.36
C LEU A 22 10.89 1.80 -31.56
N MET A 23 10.11 2.66 -32.23
CA MET A 23 9.06 3.43 -31.58
C MET A 23 7.94 2.53 -31.03
N GLU A 24 7.51 1.53 -31.78
CA GLU A 24 6.53 0.54 -31.31
C GLU A 24 7.06 -0.26 -30.12
N PHE A 25 8.32 -0.68 -30.16
CA PHE A 25 8.96 -1.41 -29.08
C PHE A 25 9.02 -0.60 -27.79
N GLU A 26 9.49 0.65 -27.87
CA GLU A 26 9.58 1.54 -26.71
C GLU A 26 8.19 1.89 -26.16
N ASN A 27 7.18 2.09 -27.02
CA ASN A 27 5.80 2.29 -26.56
C ASN A 27 5.30 1.11 -25.70
N VAL A 28 5.53 -0.13 -26.15
CA VAL A 28 5.15 -1.32 -25.37
C VAL A 28 5.95 -1.41 -24.07
N ARG A 29 7.25 -1.10 -24.11
CA ARG A 29 8.14 -1.11 -22.94
C ARG A 29 7.71 -0.08 -21.89
N ILE A 30 7.43 1.14 -22.29
CA ILE A 30 6.94 2.23 -21.43
C ILE A 30 5.61 1.81 -20.78
N MET A 31 4.66 1.32 -21.57
CA MET A 31 3.35 0.88 -21.03
C MET A 31 3.49 -0.26 -20.02
N LYS A 32 4.39 -1.22 -20.24
CA LYS A 32 4.69 -2.27 -19.26
C LYS A 32 5.29 -1.69 -17.98
N THR A 33 6.25 -0.76 -18.09
CA THR A 33 6.88 -0.12 -16.94
C THR A 33 5.87 0.64 -16.09
N VAL A 34 5.01 1.45 -16.72
CA VAL A 34 3.96 2.21 -16.03
C VAL A 34 2.98 1.27 -15.32
N ARG A 35 2.48 0.23 -16.00
CA ARG A 35 1.59 -0.78 -15.39
C ARG A 35 2.25 -1.46 -14.19
N ASN A 36 3.51 -1.86 -14.31
CA ASN A 36 4.24 -2.51 -13.22
C ASN A 36 4.44 -1.57 -12.03
N GLN A 37 4.71 -0.29 -12.28
CA GLN A 37 4.82 0.71 -11.23
C GLN A 37 3.49 0.90 -10.49
N ILE A 38 2.39 1.07 -11.23
CA ILE A 38 1.04 1.19 -10.65
C ILE A 38 0.70 -0.05 -9.83
N ASN A 39 0.92 -1.25 -10.37
CA ASN A 39 0.63 -2.50 -9.65
C ASN A 39 1.41 -2.60 -8.33
N ARG A 40 2.69 -2.22 -8.33
CA ARG A 40 3.48 -2.21 -7.08
C ARG A 40 2.98 -1.17 -6.09
N GLN A 41 2.61 0.03 -6.56
CA GLN A 41 2.09 1.09 -5.72
C GLN A 41 0.76 0.68 -5.08
N VAL A 42 -0.21 0.24 -5.87
CA VAL A 42 -1.52 -0.21 -5.40
C VAL A 42 -1.36 -1.37 -4.40
N ASN A 43 -0.52 -2.37 -4.70
CA ASN A 43 -0.27 -3.47 -3.77
C ASN A 43 0.29 -2.98 -2.42
N CYS A 44 1.19 -1.99 -2.43
CA CYS A 44 1.74 -1.40 -1.21
C CYS A 44 0.65 -0.67 -0.41
N GLU A 45 -0.15 0.17 -1.08
CA GLU A 45 -1.24 0.91 -0.46
C GLU A 45 -2.30 -0.03 0.13
N THR A 46 -2.72 -1.06 -0.62
CA THR A 46 -3.67 -2.07 -0.13
C THR A 46 -3.11 -2.83 1.07
N ALA A 47 -1.84 -3.26 1.04
CA ALA A 47 -1.23 -3.96 2.15
C ALA A 47 -1.10 -3.08 3.41
N ASN A 48 -0.82 -1.79 3.24
CA ASN A 48 -0.76 -0.84 4.34
C ASN A 48 -2.15 -0.58 4.93
N LEU A 49 -3.16 -0.38 4.08
CA LEU A 49 -4.55 -0.22 4.51
C LEU A 49 -5.01 -1.44 5.32
N GLN A 50 -4.76 -2.66 4.83
CA GLN A 50 -5.12 -3.89 5.52
C GLN A 50 -4.50 -3.96 6.93
N LYS A 51 -3.21 -3.62 7.07
CA LYS A 51 -2.54 -3.60 8.38
C LYS A 51 -3.17 -2.58 9.34
N VAL A 52 -3.60 -1.42 8.83
CA VAL A 52 -4.27 -0.39 9.64
C VAL A 52 -5.62 -0.90 10.12
N VAL A 53 -6.42 -1.50 9.22
CA VAL A 53 -7.72 -2.10 9.56
C VAL A 53 -7.55 -3.22 10.59
N ASP A 54 -6.62 -4.16 10.37
CA ASP A 54 -6.36 -5.27 11.29
C ASP A 54 -5.92 -4.80 12.67
N ALA A 55 -5.16 -3.70 12.74
CA ALA A 55 -4.76 -3.08 14.00
C ALA A 55 -5.97 -2.45 14.71
N ALA A 56 -6.80 -1.69 13.99
CA ALA A 56 -7.99 -1.05 14.54
C ALA A 56 -8.98 -2.08 15.09
N VAL A 57 -9.26 -3.15 14.34
CA VAL A 57 -10.13 -4.26 14.78
C VAL A 57 -9.60 -4.90 16.07
N ARG A 58 -8.29 -5.17 16.15
CA ARG A 58 -7.67 -5.72 17.37
C ARG A 58 -7.79 -4.77 18.56
N GLN A 59 -7.59 -3.47 18.34
CA GLN A 59 -7.73 -2.45 19.38
C GLN A 59 -9.16 -2.37 19.92
N VAL A 60 -10.17 -2.31 19.03
CA VAL A 60 -11.59 -2.31 19.43
C VAL A 60 -11.92 -3.57 20.23
N LYS A 61 -11.46 -4.74 19.80
CA LYS A 61 -11.66 -5.99 20.54
C LYS A 61 -11.01 -5.95 21.93
N ALA A 62 -9.79 -5.43 22.04
CA ALA A 62 -9.10 -5.28 23.31
C ALA A 62 -9.85 -4.33 24.27
N ILE A 63 -10.32 -3.19 23.75
CA ILE A 63 -11.13 -2.23 24.51
C ILE A 63 -12.40 -2.88 25.05
N ARG A 64 -13.12 -3.68 24.23
CA ARG A 64 -14.31 -4.44 24.70
C ARG A 64 -13.99 -5.40 25.84
N ILE A 65 -12.86 -6.09 25.77
CA ILE A 65 -12.44 -7.02 26.82
C ILE A 65 -12.14 -6.24 28.10
N ILE A 66 -11.39 -5.14 28.02
CA ILE A 66 -11.07 -4.29 29.17
C ILE A 66 -12.35 -3.76 29.83
N ASP A 67 -13.28 -3.23 29.03
CA ASP A 67 -14.53 -2.67 29.55
C ASP A 67 -15.37 -3.72 30.28
N ARG A 68 -15.37 -4.96 29.78
CA ARG A 68 -16.08 -6.07 30.41
C ARG A 68 -15.45 -6.51 31.73
N GLU A 69 -14.13 -6.57 31.80
CA GLU A 69 -13.41 -7.16 32.94
C GLU A 69 -13.20 -6.17 34.10
N ILE A 70 -12.82 -4.93 33.79
CA ILE A 70 -12.51 -3.90 34.80
C ILE A 70 -13.24 -2.58 34.57
N GLY A 71 -13.82 -2.35 33.39
CA GLY A 71 -14.40 -1.07 33.00
C GLY A 71 -13.35 -0.10 32.44
N ILE A 72 -13.69 0.63 31.38
CA ILE A 72 -12.78 1.62 30.77
C ILE A 72 -12.41 2.75 31.75
N GLU A 73 -13.29 3.08 32.69
CA GLU A 73 -13.05 4.11 33.71
C GLU A 73 -11.89 3.77 34.65
N GLU A 74 -11.57 2.49 34.86
CA GLU A 74 -10.45 2.09 35.73
C GLU A 74 -9.08 2.24 35.05
N LEU A 75 -9.05 2.55 33.74
CA LEU A 75 -7.81 2.81 33.03
C LEU A 75 -7.17 4.15 33.46
N PRO A 76 -5.83 4.24 33.47
CA PRO A 76 -5.12 5.51 33.57
C PRO A 76 -5.62 6.51 32.52
N GLU A 77 -5.69 7.79 32.89
CA GLU A 77 -6.34 8.84 32.08
C GLU A 77 -5.95 8.83 30.60
N LYS A 78 -4.66 8.71 30.29
CA LYS A 78 -4.17 8.66 28.90
C LYS A 78 -4.74 7.47 28.12
N LEU A 79 -4.81 6.29 28.73
CA LEU A 79 -5.33 5.08 28.09
C LEU A 79 -6.85 5.13 27.96
N ARG A 80 -7.53 5.77 28.93
CA ARG A 80 -8.97 6.01 28.91
C ARG A 80 -9.36 6.89 27.71
N VAL A 81 -8.65 8.01 27.51
CA VAL A 81 -8.87 8.92 26.36
C VAL A 81 -8.69 8.18 25.04
N VAL A 82 -7.60 7.43 24.88
CA VAL A 82 -7.34 6.66 23.65
C VAL A 82 -8.40 5.57 23.43
N ALA A 83 -8.81 4.87 24.49
CA ALA A 83 -9.84 3.85 24.41
C ALA A 83 -11.19 4.42 23.94
N ARG A 84 -11.59 5.59 24.47
CA ARG A 84 -12.80 6.29 24.01
C ARG A 84 -12.70 6.77 22.57
N LEU A 85 -11.60 7.44 22.21
CA LEU A 85 -11.38 7.94 20.84
C LEU A 85 -11.46 6.81 19.80
N ARG A 86 -10.81 5.67 20.08
CA ARG A 86 -10.87 4.48 19.22
C ARG A 86 -12.27 3.84 19.22
N TRP A 87 -13.01 3.87 20.32
CA TRP A 87 -14.37 3.35 20.38
C TRP A 87 -15.35 4.17 19.54
N GLU A 88 -15.24 5.50 19.61
CA GLU A 88 -16.07 6.44 18.85
C GLU A 88 -15.72 6.42 17.36
N ASN A 89 -14.46 6.15 17.03
CA ASN A 89 -13.94 6.17 15.66
C ASN A 89 -13.23 4.84 15.32
N PRO A 90 -13.98 3.72 15.19
CA PRO A 90 -13.39 2.40 14.98
C PRO A 90 -12.66 2.26 13.64
N GLU A 91 -13.09 3.00 12.61
CA GLU A 91 -12.53 2.95 11.26
C GLU A 91 -11.39 3.96 11.02
N ALA A 92 -11.15 4.88 11.96
CA ALA A 92 -10.13 5.90 11.80
C ALA A 92 -8.72 5.30 11.85
N SER A 93 -7.82 5.77 11.00
CA SER A 93 -6.40 5.47 11.13
C SER A 93 -5.84 6.07 12.43
N LEU A 94 -4.69 5.59 12.90
CA LEU A 94 -4.07 6.13 14.11
C LEU A 94 -3.77 7.64 13.98
N LYS A 95 -3.38 8.09 12.78
CA LYS A 95 -3.10 9.49 12.48
C LYS A 95 -4.34 10.38 12.57
N GLU A 96 -5.51 9.83 12.32
CA GLU A 96 -6.79 10.55 12.44
C GLU A 96 -7.30 10.59 13.89
N LEU A 97 -6.68 9.82 14.79
CA LEU A 97 -7.01 9.78 16.23
C LEU A 97 -6.07 10.63 17.10
N GLU A 98 -5.00 11.19 16.53
CA GLU A 98 -4.02 12.05 17.21
C GLU A 98 -4.48 13.51 17.34
#